data_AF-A0A6C0FLK4-F1
#
_entry.id   AF-A0A6C0FLK4-F1
#
_cell.length_a   1.000
_cell.length_b   1.000
_cell.length_c   1.000
_cell.angle_alpha   90.00
_cell.angle_beta   90.00
_cell.angle_gamma   90.00
#
_symmetry.space_group_name_H-M   'P 1'
#
loop_
_entity.id
_entity.type
_entity.pdbx_description
1 polymer ?
#
loop_
_entity_poly.entity_id
_entity_poly.type
_entity_poly.pdbx_seq_one_letter_code
_entity_poly.pdbx_strand_id
1 'polypeptide(L)'
;MSRRKAWAASVMALAVAAAFAHQTGGGEVSGDALARWQSTRLVGVTLPATGWAVEGDVLVQRLAQLGYGVRVHYAPDSATQVAQVRLLVDGGADAVVAVAVAEGTLDDVLQQARLRGVVVVPYEADVVTSVEAQLGGAA
;
A
#
# COMPACT_ATOMS: atom_id res chain seq x y z
N MET A 1 -21.54 -39.86 -11.41
CA MET A 1 -21.05 -39.11 -12.59
C MET A 1 -20.98 -37.63 -12.19
N SER A 2 -19.85 -37.21 -11.62
CA SER A 2 -18.82 -36.37 -12.27
C SER A 2 -18.98 -34.88 -11.95
N ARG A 3 -18.45 -34.49 -10.78
CA ARG A 3 -18.00 -33.12 -10.53
C ARG A 3 -16.67 -32.94 -11.26
N ARG A 4 -16.60 -32.00 -12.21
CA ARG A 4 -15.32 -31.54 -12.79
C ARG A 4 -15.51 -30.22 -13.52
N LYS A 5 -14.84 -29.19 -13.00
CA LYS A 5 -14.01 -28.21 -13.71
C LYS A 5 -14.11 -26.84 -13.05
N ALA A 6 -13.13 -26.51 -12.21
CA ALA A 6 -12.72 -25.13 -11.94
C ALA A 6 -11.30 -25.16 -11.35
N TRP A 7 -10.31 -25.54 -12.14
CA TRP A 7 -8.88 -25.37 -11.83
C TRP A 7 -8.24 -24.71 -13.05
N ALA A 8 -8.19 -23.37 -13.05
CA ALA A 8 -7.40 -22.61 -14.03
C ALA A 8 -6.92 -21.25 -13.49
N ALA A 9 -6.92 -21.03 -12.17
CA ALA A 9 -6.48 -19.76 -11.57
C ALA A 9 -5.25 -19.88 -10.66
N SER A 10 -4.55 -21.03 -10.66
CA SER A 10 -3.46 -21.31 -9.69
C SER A 10 -2.04 -21.11 -10.23
N VAL A 11 -1.84 -20.59 -11.44
CA VAL A 11 -0.49 -20.48 -12.02
C VAL A 11 0.11 -19.06 -11.90
N MET A 12 -0.71 -18.01 -11.78
CA MET A 12 -0.20 -16.64 -11.82
C MET A 12 0.39 -16.13 -10.49
N ALA A 13 -0.05 -16.68 -9.34
CA ALA A 13 0.54 -16.37 -8.04
C ALA A 13 1.92 -17.03 -7.82
N LEU A 14 2.22 -18.11 -8.57
CA LEU A 14 3.49 -18.83 -8.44
C LEU A 14 4.67 -18.08 -9.09
N ALA A 15 4.41 -17.22 -10.07
CA ALA A 15 5.47 -16.52 -10.81
C ALA A 15 6.12 -15.39 -10.01
N VAL A 16 5.36 -14.67 -9.16
CA VAL A 16 5.90 -13.58 -8.33
C VAL A 16 6.67 -14.13 -7.12
N ALA A 17 6.20 -15.24 -6.53
CA ALA A 17 6.92 -15.92 -5.46
C ALA A 17 8.25 -16.53 -5.93
N ALA A 18 8.32 -17.07 -7.16
CA ALA A 18 9.55 -17.64 -7.70
C ALA A 18 10.66 -16.59 -7.96
N ALA A 19 10.30 -15.35 -8.31
CA ALA A 19 11.27 -14.29 -8.56
C ALA A 19 11.96 -13.80 -7.26
N PHE A 20 11.26 -13.81 -6.12
CA PHE A 20 11.85 -13.49 -4.81
C PHE A 20 12.48 -14.71 -4.11
N ALA A 21 11.96 -15.92 -4.34
CA ALA A 21 12.52 -17.16 -3.78
C ALA A 21 13.88 -17.55 -4.40
N HIS A 22 14.23 -17.02 -5.58
CA HIS A 22 15.55 -17.27 -6.17
C HIS A 22 16.70 -16.59 -5.40
N GLN A 23 16.43 -15.57 -4.58
CA GLN A 23 17.48 -14.86 -3.83
C GLN A 23 17.68 -15.37 -2.39
N THR A 24 16.71 -16.08 -1.79
CA THR A 24 16.76 -16.43 -0.35
C THR A 24 16.69 -17.92 -0.02
N GLY A 25 16.69 -18.81 -1.02
CA GLY A 25 16.62 -20.25 -0.79
C GLY A 25 15.17 -20.71 -0.59
N GLY A 26 14.79 -21.76 -1.32
CA GLY A 26 13.42 -22.24 -1.41
C GLY A 26 12.82 -22.70 -0.08
N GLY A 27 12.25 -21.77 0.67
CA GLY A 27 11.38 -22.03 1.81
C GLY A 27 9.92 -22.01 1.38
N GLU A 28 9.19 -23.09 1.69
CA GLU A 28 7.75 -23.16 1.51
C GLU A 28 7.10 -22.07 2.39
N VAL A 29 6.42 -21.10 1.76
CA VAL A 29 5.75 -20.02 2.48
C VAL A 29 4.51 -20.63 3.14
N SER A 30 4.52 -20.81 4.46
CA SER A 30 3.40 -21.44 5.18
C SER A 30 2.07 -20.74 4.86
N GLY A 31 0.99 -21.53 4.73
CA GLY A 31 -0.36 -20.99 4.45
C GLY A 31 -0.79 -19.89 5.42
N ASP A 32 -0.37 -19.97 6.68
CA ASP A 32 -0.61 -18.93 7.67
C ASP A 32 0.15 -17.63 7.37
N ALA A 33 1.38 -17.70 6.84
CA ALA A 33 2.11 -16.51 6.43
C ALA A 33 1.40 -15.86 5.24
N LEU A 34 0.93 -16.63 4.25
CA LEU A 34 0.10 -16.09 3.18
C LEU A 34 -1.19 -15.44 3.70
N ALA A 35 -1.90 -16.09 4.61
CA ALA A 35 -3.13 -15.55 5.19
C ALA A 35 -2.88 -14.22 5.93
N ARG A 36 -1.80 -14.15 6.72
CA ARG A 36 -1.38 -12.93 7.44
C ARG A 36 -1.11 -11.78 6.48
N TRP A 37 -0.34 -12.05 5.42
CA TRP A 37 -0.03 -11.06 4.38
C TRP A 37 -1.27 -10.59 3.62
N GLN A 38 -2.27 -11.45 3.43
CA GLN A 38 -3.54 -11.07 2.79
C GLN A 38 -4.47 -10.30 3.72
N SER A 39 -4.36 -10.46 5.04
CA SER A 39 -5.12 -9.70 6.03
C SER A 39 -4.46 -8.39 6.45
N THR A 40 -3.17 -8.19 6.15
CA THR A 40 -2.45 -6.97 6.50
C THR A 40 -2.97 -5.79 5.69
N ARG A 41 -3.39 -4.73 6.38
CA ARG A 41 -3.80 -3.50 5.73
C ARG A 41 -2.62 -2.76 5.11
N LEU A 42 -2.84 -2.23 3.92
CA LEU A 42 -1.85 -1.53 3.12
C LEU A 42 -2.05 -0.02 3.22
N VAL A 43 -0.99 0.67 3.64
CA VAL A 43 -0.92 2.14 3.64
C VAL A 43 -0.04 2.59 2.48
N GLY A 44 -0.65 3.28 1.52
CA GLY A 44 0.06 3.99 0.47
C GLY A 44 0.52 5.35 0.95
N VAL A 45 1.78 5.70 0.71
CA VAL A 45 2.36 7.00 1.06
C VAL A 45 2.90 7.65 -0.21
N THR A 46 2.49 8.88 -0.49
CA THR A 46 3.07 9.68 -1.59
C THR A 46 3.51 11.05 -1.08
N LEU A 47 4.78 11.37 -1.29
CA LEU A 47 5.42 12.59 -0.78
C LEU A 47 6.17 13.31 -1.91
N PRO A 48 6.42 14.62 -1.81
CA PRO A 48 7.34 15.31 -2.71
C PRO A 48 8.75 14.73 -2.61
N ALA A 49 9.48 14.67 -3.73
CA ALA A 49 10.83 14.08 -3.74
C ALA A 49 11.88 14.93 -2.99
N THR A 50 11.66 16.24 -2.85
CA THR A 50 12.61 17.15 -2.21
C THR A 50 12.17 17.48 -0.78
N GLY A 51 13.02 17.16 0.21
CA GLY A 51 12.83 17.56 1.61
C GLY A 51 11.95 16.64 2.46
N TRP A 52 11.56 15.47 1.94
CA TRP A 52 10.68 14.53 2.65
C TRP A 52 11.26 13.12 2.80
N ALA A 53 12.48 12.86 2.32
CA ALA A 53 13.06 11.53 2.34
C ALA A 53 13.25 10.99 3.77
N VAL A 54 13.74 11.83 4.67
CA VAL A 54 14.01 11.43 6.06
C VAL A 54 12.70 11.20 6.80
N GLU A 55 11.76 12.13 6.68
CA GLU A 55 10.45 12.10 7.28
C GLU A 55 9.62 10.91 6.76
N GLY A 56 9.68 10.67 5.45
CA GLY A 56 9.03 9.54 4.81
C GLY A 56 9.57 8.20 5.30
N ASP A 57 10.90 8.04 5.43
CA ASP A 57 11.51 6.82 5.95
C ASP A 57 11.11 6.56 7.42
N VAL A 58 11.08 7.61 8.24
CA VAL A 58 10.61 7.52 9.64
C VAL A 58 9.14 7.11 9.69
N LEU A 59 8.28 7.69 8.84
CA LEU A 59 6.86 7.32 8.77
C LEU A 59 6.69 5.84 8.37
N VAL A 60 7.40 5.40 7.33
CA VAL A 60 7.37 4.00 6.86
C VAL A 60 7.78 3.05 7.98
N GLN A 61 8.87 3.36 8.70
CA GLN A 61 9.32 2.54 9.83
C GLN A 61 8.27 2.45 10.94
N ARG A 62 7.64 3.57 11.32
CA ARG A 62 6.61 3.59 12.36
C ARG A 62 5.39 2.77 11.97
N LEU A 63 4.88 2.95 10.75
CA LEU A 63 3.74 2.18 10.26
C LEU A 63 4.06 0.68 10.12
N ALA A 64 5.27 0.34 9.65
CA ALA A 64 5.71 -1.06 9.55
C ALA A 64 5.85 -1.72 10.94
N GLN A 65 6.32 -0.98 11.96
CA GLN A 65 6.39 -1.48 13.34
C GLN A 65 5.02 -1.80 13.93
N LEU A 66 3.97 -1.11 13.48
CA LEU A 66 2.58 -1.37 13.85
C LEU A 66 1.95 -2.52 13.05
N GLY A 67 2.69 -3.10 12.10
CA GLY A 67 2.27 -4.25 11.31
C GLY A 67 1.56 -3.91 10.00
N TYR A 68 1.50 -2.64 9.60
CA TYR A 68 0.95 -2.25 8.30
C TYR A 68 1.90 -2.63 7.16
N GLY A 69 1.34 -3.03 6.03
CA GLY A 69 2.05 -3.00 4.76
C GLY A 69 2.20 -1.54 4.34
N VAL A 70 3.38 -1.12 3.90
CA VAL A 70 3.61 0.28 3.49
C VAL A 70 4.22 0.32 2.09
N ARG A 71 3.66 1.15 1.22
CA ARG A 71 4.22 1.48 -0.09
C ARG A 71 4.46 2.98 -0.17
N VAL A 72 5.71 3.39 -0.19
CA VAL A 72 6.09 4.80 -0.29
C VAL A 72 6.54 5.14 -1.71
N HIS A 73 6.08 6.27 -2.22
CA HIS A 73 6.53 6.87 -3.47
C HIS A 73 6.88 8.33 -3.27
N TYR A 74 7.92 8.77 -3.97
CA TYR A 74 8.37 10.15 -3.99
C TYR A 74 8.11 10.74 -5.37
N ALA A 75 7.40 11.87 -5.43
CA ALA A 75 6.97 12.51 -6.67
C ALA A 75 7.79 13.78 -6.96
N PRO A 76 8.39 13.91 -8.16
CA PRO A 76 9.07 15.14 -8.58
C PRO A 76 8.09 16.25 -9.02
N ASP A 77 6.87 15.89 -9.43
CA ASP A 77 5.83 16.78 -9.93
C ASP A 77 4.41 16.25 -9.63
N SER A 78 3.40 17.10 -9.78
CA SER A 78 2.00 16.77 -9.48
C SER A 78 1.41 15.71 -10.42
N ALA A 79 1.80 15.69 -11.69
CA ALA A 79 1.27 14.72 -12.66
C ALA A 79 1.72 13.28 -12.30
N THR A 80 3.01 13.14 -11.96
CA THR A 80 3.59 11.91 -11.44
C THR A 80 2.94 11.51 -10.12
N GLN A 81 2.68 12.47 -9.24
CA GLN A 81 2.04 12.22 -7.96
C GLN A 81 0.61 11.66 -8.11
N VAL A 82 -0.19 12.24 -8.99
CA VAL A 82 -1.55 11.73 -9.30
C VAL A 82 -1.49 10.29 -9.81
N ALA A 83 -0.53 9.98 -10.69
CA ALA A 83 -0.35 8.62 -11.18
C ALA A 83 0.04 7.64 -10.05
N GLN A 84 0.91 8.06 -9.12
CA GLN A 84 1.28 7.25 -7.96
C GLN A 84 0.09 6.97 -7.05
N VAL A 85 -0.77 7.96 -6.77
CA VAL A 85 -2.00 7.72 -5.98
C VAL A 85 -2.90 6.68 -6.65
N ARG A 86 -3.09 6.75 -7.97
CA ARG A 86 -3.88 5.76 -8.71
C ARG A 86 -3.29 4.36 -8.58
N LEU A 87 -1.97 4.23 -8.73
CA LEU A 87 -1.28 2.95 -8.57
C LEU A 87 -1.37 2.39 -7.14
N LEU A 88 -1.36 3.25 -6.12
CA LEU A 88 -1.56 2.85 -4.73
C LEU A 88 -2.98 2.32 -4.50
N VAL A 89 -3.98 3.05 -4.98
CA VAL A 89 -5.40 2.68 -4.86
C VAL A 89 -5.70 1.39 -5.65
N ASP A 90 -5.23 1.28 -6.88
CA ASP A 90 -5.36 0.06 -7.70
C ASP A 90 -4.58 -1.11 -7.12
N GLY A 91 -3.47 -0.81 -6.45
CA GLY A 91 -2.65 -1.76 -5.74
C GLY A 91 -3.22 -2.24 -4.41
N GLY A 92 -4.45 -1.82 -4.05
CA GLY A 92 -5.18 -2.28 -2.87
C GLY A 92 -4.86 -1.53 -1.58
N ALA A 93 -4.44 -0.27 -1.64
CA ALA A 93 -4.24 0.53 -0.43
C ALA A 93 -5.56 0.74 0.33
N ASP A 94 -5.57 0.40 1.61
CA ASP A 94 -6.68 0.68 2.54
C ASP A 94 -6.66 2.14 3.01
N ALA A 95 -5.46 2.73 3.10
CA ALA A 95 -5.27 4.14 3.37
C ALA A 95 -4.23 4.76 2.43
N VAL A 96 -4.41 6.05 2.12
CA VAL A 96 -3.45 6.89 1.41
C VAL A 96 -3.08 8.07 2.28
N VAL A 97 -1.79 8.17 2.61
CA VAL A 97 -1.16 9.35 3.19
C VAL A 97 -0.51 10.17 2.08
N ALA A 98 -0.85 11.45 1.97
CA ALA A 98 -0.33 12.29 0.91
C ALA A 98 0.08 13.68 1.41
N VAL A 99 1.20 14.17 0.88
CA VAL A 99 1.57 15.58 0.88
C VAL A 99 1.59 16.04 -0.57
N ALA A 100 0.75 17.00 -0.94
CA ALA A 100 0.69 17.46 -2.31
C ALA A 100 1.97 18.22 -2.71
N VAL A 101 2.50 17.93 -3.90
CA VAL A 101 3.59 18.74 -4.51
C VAL A 101 3.09 20.16 -4.81
N ALA A 102 1.82 20.29 -5.21
CA ALA A 102 1.16 21.57 -5.43
C ALA A 102 -0.28 21.50 -4.90
N GLU A 103 -0.72 22.56 -4.24
CA GLU A 103 -2.04 22.66 -3.61
C GLU A 103 -3.18 22.38 -4.62
N GLY A 104 -4.20 21.64 -4.18
CA GLY A 104 -5.38 21.28 -4.98
C GLY A 104 -5.14 20.22 -6.08
N THR A 105 -3.89 19.86 -6.39
CA THR A 105 -3.61 18.93 -7.51
C THR A 105 -4.01 17.48 -7.25
N LEU A 106 -4.24 17.11 -5.98
CA LEU A 106 -4.62 15.75 -5.60
C LEU A 106 -6.12 15.59 -5.31
N ASP A 107 -6.90 16.66 -5.33
CA ASP A 107 -8.30 16.65 -4.84
C ASP A 107 -9.16 15.62 -5.57
N ASP A 108 -9.14 15.64 -6.90
CA ASP A 108 -9.93 14.73 -7.72
C ASP A 108 -9.54 13.26 -7.49
N VAL A 109 -8.24 12.96 -7.46
CA VAL A 109 -7.77 11.57 -7.32
C VAL A 109 -7.99 11.03 -5.91
N LEU A 110 -7.86 11.88 -4.88
CA LEU A 110 -8.16 11.51 -3.50
C LEU A 110 -9.66 11.36 -3.26
N GLN A 111 -10.49 12.18 -3.91
CA GLN A 111 -11.94 11.98 -3.89
C GLN A 111 -12.32 10.64 -4.53
N GLN A 112 -11.72 10.29 -5.67
CA GLN A 112 -11.91 8.98 -6.30
C GLN A 112 -11.46 7.83 -5.40
N ALA A 113 -10.36 7.98 -4.66
CA ALA A 113 -9.90 7.00 -3.68
C ALA A 113 -10.94 6.79 -2.57
N ARG A 114 -11.47 7.88 -2.00
CA ARG A 114 -12.53 7.82 -0.96
C ARG A 114 -13.79 7.10 -1.45
N LEU A 115 -14.21 7.36 -2.69
CA LEU A 115 -15.36 6.68 -3.31
C LEU A 115 -15.13 5.17 -3.47
N ARG A 116 -13.87 4.72 -3.50
CA ARG A 116 -13.48 3.30 -3.53
C ARG A 116 -13.27 2.71 -2.13
N GLY A 117 -13.61 3.44 -1.07
CA GLY A 117 -13.46 3.00 0.31
C GLY A 117 -12.05 3.16 0.89
N VAL A 118 -11.15 3.82 0.17
CA VAL A 118 -9.80 4.11 0.67
C VAL A 118 -9.85 5.29 1.62
N VAL A 119 -9.26 5.11 2.79
CA VAL A 119 -9.11 6.18 3.79
C VAL A 119 -8.06 7.17 3.30
N VAL A 120 -8.39 8.46 3.25
CA VAL A 120 -7.42 9.50 2.89
C VAL A 120 -7.01 10.24 4.15
N VAL A 121 -5.72 10.17 4.49
CA VAL A 121 -5.14 10.77 5.68
C VAL A 121 -4.18 11.88 5.25
N PRO A 122 -4.39 13.14 5.69
CA PRO A 122 -3.39 14.18 5.47
C PRO A 122 -2.11 13.87 6.25
N TYR A 123 -0.96 14.24 5.70
CA TYR A 123 0.28 14.13 6.46
C TYR A 123 0.37 15.26 7.48
N GLU A 124 0.23 14.91 8.75
CA GLU A 124 0.37 15.78 9.91
C GLU A 124 1.33 15.12 10.91
N ALA A 125 1.74 15.85 11.95
CA ALA A 125 2.66 15.31 12.96
C ALA A 125 2.14 14.05 13.68
N ASP A 126 0.82 13.86 13.73
CA ASP A 126 0.10 12.74 14.34
C ASP A 126 -0.45 11.73 13.32
N VAL A 127 0.05 11.75 12.08
CA VAL A 127 -0.43 10.90 10.97
C VAL A 127 -0.50 9.41 11.30
N VAL A 128 0.45 8.88 12.08
CA VAL A 128 0.49 7.46 12.47
C VAL A 128 -0.74 7.11 13.31
N THR A 129 -1.02 7.91 14.33
CA THR A 129 -2.19 7.75 15.20
C THR A 129 -3.49 7.88 14.40
N SER A 130 -3.53 8.78 13.43
CA SER A 130 -4.69 8.98 12.57
C SER A 130 -4.95 7.77 11.66
N VAL A 131 -3.90 7.18 11.07
CA VAL A 131 -4.00 5.93 10.31
C VAL A 131 -4.54 4.81 11.19
N GLU A 132 -4.00 4.64 12.40
CA GLU A 132 -4.47 3.62 13.34
C GLU A 132 -5.93 3.81 13.75
N ALA A 133 -6.34 5.04 14.04
CA ALA A 133 -7.72 5.32 14.44
C ALA A 133 -8.73 5.07 13.31
N GLN A 134 -8.37 5.42 12.08
CA GLN A 134 -9.29 5.30 10.93
C GLN A 134 -9.34 3.88 10.38
N LEU A 135 -8.24 3.13 10.44
CA LEU A 135 -8.23 1.72 10.07
C LEU A 135 -8.71 0.84 11.24
N GLY A 136 -8.47 1.21 12.49
CA GLY A 136 -8.77 0.36 13.64
C GLY A 136 -7.75 -0.78 13.80
N GLY A 137 -6.51 -0.57 13.34
CA GLY A 137 -5.41 -1.54 13.40
C GLY A 137 -4.97 -2.09 12.04
N ALA A 138 -3.84 -2.81 12.05
CA ALA A 138 -3.20 -3.36 10.86
C ALA A 138 -3.79 -4.71 10.38
N ALA A 139 -4.70 -5.31 11.15
CA ALA A 139 -5.39 -6.58 10.86
C ALA A 139 -6.82 -6.55 11.43
#